data_AF-A0A7Y5SM72-F1
#
_entry.id   AF-A0A7Y5SM72-F1
#
_cell.length_a   1.000
_cell.length_b   1.000
_cell.length_c   1.000
_cell.angle_alpha   90.00
_cell.angle_beta   90.00
_cell.angle_gamma   90.00
#
_symmetry.space_group_name_H-M   'P 1'
#
loop_
_entity.id
_entity.type
_entity.pdbx_description
1 polymer ?
#
loop_
_entity_poly.entity_id
_entity_poly.type
_entity_poly.pdbx_seq_one_letter_code
_entity_poly.pdbx_strand_id
1 'polypeptide(L)'
;MSRPEIDQRSPGRRARDEQIAAEPPLAPLELPADAVASPMEAHLARQPGRPLAVAGVVENGVVRPLDPTVRLPERSRVIIVAAEEN
;
A
#
# COMPACT_ATOMS: atom_id res chain seq x y z
N MET A 1 14.29 -14.51 -16.75
CA MET A 1 12.90 -14.32 -17.19
C MET A 1 12.00 -15.10 -16.24
N SER A 2 11.39 -14.41 -15.28
CA SER A 2 10.48 -15.02 -14.30
C SER A 2 9.21 -15.49 -15.02
N ARG A 3 8.78 -16.71 -14.72
CA ARG A 3 7.56 -17.29 -15.28
C ARG A 3 6.37 -16.56 -14.65
N PRO A 4 5.38 -16.07 -15.43
CA PRO A 4 4.22 -15.41 -14.84
C PRO A 4 3.50 -16.39 -13.92
N GLU A 5 3.33 -16.01 -12.65
CA GLU A 5 2.60 -16.80 -11.68
C GLU A 5 1.12 -16.92 -12.10
N ILE A 6 0.57 -18.11 -11.87
CA ILE A 6 -0.84 -18.37 -12.14
C ILE A 6 -1.68 -17.52 -11.20
N ASP A 7 -2.56 -16.70 -11.75
CA ASP A 7 -3.47 -15.87 -10.98
C ASP A 7 -4.43 -16.75 -10.15
N GLN A 8 -4.18 -16.80 -8.85
CA GLN A 8 -4.98 -17.57 -7.88
C GLN A 8 -6.24 -16.82 -7.41
N ARG A 9 -6.51 -15.61 -7.90
CA ARG A 9 -7.73 -14.87 -7.54
C ARG A 9 -8.96 -15.59 -8.10
N SER A 10 -10.05 -15.55 -7.33
CA SER A 10 -11.34 -16.09 -7.77
C SER A 10 -11.84 -15.36 -9.03
N PRO A 11 -12.64 -16.02 -9.88
CA PRO A 11 -13.16 -15.39 -11.11
C PRO A 11 -13.89 -14.07 -10.85
N GLY A 12 -14.68 -14.01 -9.79
CA GLY A 12 -15.39 -12.78 -9.41
C GLY A 12 -14.45 -11.64 -8.98
N ARG A 13 -13.33 -11.96 -8.30
CA ARG A 13 -12.34 -10.95 -7.94
C ARG A 13 -11.59 -10.45 -9.18
N ARG A 14 -11.19 -11.37 -10.07
CA ARG A 14 -10.51 -11.02 -11.32
C ARG A 14 -11.36 -10.10 -12.19
N ALA A 15 -12.63 -10.44 -12.40
CA ALA A 15 -13.55 -9.62 -13.19
C ALA A 15 -13.74 -8.22 -12.60
N ARG A 16 -13.81 -8.10 -11.28
CA ARG A 16 -13.90 -6.79 -10.61
C ARG A 16 -12.62 -5.97 -10.77
N ASP A 17 -11.45 -6.61 -10.59
CA ASP A 17 -10.16 -5.92 -10.75
C ASP A 17 -9.97 -5.45 -12.20
N GLU A 18 -10.35 -6.27 -13.19
CA GLU A 18 -10.34 -5.91 -14.62
C GLU A 18 -11.29 -4.75 -14.93
N GLN A 19 -12.49 -4.73 -14.33
CA GLN A 19 -13.41 -3.61 -14.46
C GLN A 19 -12.78 -2.32 -13.92
N ILE A 20 -12.20 -2.34 -12.72
CA ILE A 20 -11.54 -1.18 -12.10
C ILE A 20 -10.36 -0.70 -12.95
N ALA A 21 -9.55 -1.62 -13.48
CA ALA A 21 -8.42 -1.28 -14.33
C ALA A 21 -8.84 -0.62 -15.67
N ALA A 22 -10.06 -0.92 -16.15
CA ALA A 22 -10.64 -0.30 -17.33
C ALA A 22 -11.30 1.06 -17.04
N GLU A 23 -11.44 1.45 -15.77
CA GLU A 23 -12.03 2.74 -15.41
C GLU A 23 -11.09 3.90 -15.79
N PRO A 24 -11.61 5.01 -16.31
CA PRO A 24 -10.82 6.20 -16.55
C PRO A 24 -10.19 6.74 -15.26
N PRO A 25 -8.97 7.31 -15.32
CA PRO A 25 -8.38 8.00 -14.17
C PRO A 25 -9.31 9.09 -13.65
N LEU A 26 -9.43 9.17 -12.33
CA LEU A 26 -10.17 10.26 -11.68
C LEU A 26 -9.46 11.59 -11.93
N ALA A 27 -10.25 12.66 -12.06
CA ALA A 27 -9.70 14.00 -12.09
C ALA A 27 -8.93 14.27 -10.78
N PRO A 28 -7.81 15.03 -10.83
CA PRO A 28 -7.13 15.47 -9.62
C PRO A 28 -8.10 16.17 -8.68
N LEU A 29 -8.02 15.87 -7.38
CA LEU A 29 -8.83 16.58 -6.39
C LEU A 29 -8.38 18.05 -6.34
N GLU A 30 -9.34 18.97 -6.43
CA GLU A 30 -9.08 20.37 -6.11
C GLU A 30 -8.88 20.49 -4.60
N LEU A 31 -7.65 20.81 -4.20
CA LEU A 31 -7.31 21.08 -2.81
C LEU A 31 -7.22 22.60 -2.60
N PRO A 32 -7.67 23.12 -1.44
CA PRO A 32 -7.41 24.49 -1.03
C PRO A 32 -5.92 24.82 -1.08
N ALA A 33 -5.57 26.07 -1.39
CA ALA A 33 -4.17 26.51 -1.47
C ALA A 33 -3.42 26.36 -0.13
N ASP A 34 -4.15 26.33 0.98
CA ASP A 34 -3.67 26.15 2.35
C ASP A 34 -3.85 24.72 2.87
N ALA A 35 -4.15 23.75 1.99
CA ALA A 35 -4.28 22.35 2.37
C ALA A 35 -2.97 21.83 2.97
N VAL A 36 -3.00 21.51 4.26
CA VAL A 36 -1.85 20.95 4.97
C VAL A 36 -1.77 19.45 4.71
N ALA A 37 -0.65 18.99 4.14
CA ALA A 37 -0.34 17.58 4.06
C ALA A 37 -0.21 16.99 5.48
N SER A 38 -0.98 15.95 5.78
CA SER A 38 -0.91 15.24 7.06
C SER A 38 -0.20 13.90 6.87
N PRO A 39 0.64 13.46 7.82
CA PRO A 39 1.20 12.12 7.81
C PRO A 39 0.06 11.08 7.72
N MET A 40 0.20 10.13 6.80
CA MET A 40 -0.81 9.09 6.56
C MET A 40 -1.06 8.27 7.84
N GLU A 41 -0.03 8.08 8.65
CA GLU A 41 -0.04 7.38 9.93
C GLU A 41 -1.01 8.07 10.91
N ALA A 42 -1.05 9.40 10.94
CA ALA A 42 -1.97 10.17 11.78
C ALA A 42 -3.43 10.07 11.32
N HIS A 43 -3.65 9.78 10.03
CA HIS A 43 -4.99 9.52 9.48
C HIS A 43 -5.43 8.09 9.75
N LEU A 44 -4.55 7.11 9.53
CA LEU A 44 -4.82 5.69 9.74
C LEU A 44 -4.97 5.32 11.21
N ALA A 45 -4.18 5.95 12.10
CA ALA A 45 -4.28 5.74 13.55
C ALA A 45 -5.65 6.11 14.13
N ARG A 46 -6.42 6.97 13.45
CA ARG A 46 -7.78 7.36 13.84
C ARG A 46 -8.86 6.40 13.37
N GLN A 47 -8.53 5.41 12.55
CA GLN A 47 -9.48 4.43 12.03
C GLN A 47 -9.23 3.06 12.67
N PRO A 48 -10.02 2.66 13.68
CA PRO A 48 -9.87 1.34 14.30
C PRO A 48 -10.12 0.25 13.25
N GLY A 49 -9.10 -0.55 12.97
CA GLY A 49 -9.19 -1.74 12.11
C GLY A 49 -8.60 -1.64 10.70
N ARG A 50 -7.92 -0.55 10.33
CA ARG A 50 -7.23 -0.49 9.04
C ARG A 50 -5.77 -0.97 9.12
N PRO A 51 -5.27 -1.68 8.09
CA PRO A 51 -3.86 -2.05 8.01
C PRO A 51 -2.98 -0.80 8.02
N LEU A 52 -1.95 -0.81 8.86
CA LEU A 52 -0.96 0.27 8.94
C LEU A 52 0.04 0.10 7.79
N ALA A 53 0.14 1.10 6.91
CA ALA A 53 1.20 1.15 5.92
C ALA A 53 2.38 1.94 6.50
N VAL A 54 3.56 1.31 6.52
CA VAL A 54 4.79 1.85 7.11
C VAL A 54 5.85 1.87 6.03
N ALA A 55 6.50 3.01 5.82
CA ALA A 55 7.64 3.10 4.93
C ALA A 55 8.83 2.34 5.54
N GLY A 56 9.46 1.46 4.75
CA GLY A 56 10.56 0.63 5.21
C GLY A 56 11.54 0.30 4.09
N VAL A 57 12.77 0.00 4.49
CA VAL A 57 13.82 -0.49 3.60
C VAL A 57 13.92 -2.00 3.71
N VAL A 58 14.20 -2.66 2.59
CA VAL A 58 14.47 -4.10 2.56
C VAL A 58 15.98 -4.29 2.47
N GLU A 59 16.58 -4.84 3.51
CA GLU A 59 18.02 -5.15 3.58
C GLU A 59 18.20 -6.63 3.87
N ASN A 60 18.88 -7.36 2.98
CA ASN A 60 19.12 -8.81 3.12
C ASN A 60 17.84 -9.64 3.35
N GLY A 61 16.72 -9.23 2.73
CA GLY A 61 15.42 -9.88 2.90
C GLY A 61 14.70 -9.53 4.21
N VAL A 62 15.26 -8.63 5.03
CA VAL A 62 14.63 -8.12 6.25
C VAL A 62 14.06 -6.74 5.99
N VAL A 63 12.78 -6.54 6.31
CA VAL A 63 12.12 -5.23 6.21
C VAL A 63 12.34 -4.47 7.50
N ARG A 64 12.92 -3.27 7.40
CA ARG A 64 13.14 -2.36 8.52
C ARG A 64 12.29 -1.09 8.33
N PRO A 65 11.44 -0.72 9.30
CA PRO A 65 10.78 0.59 9.28
C PRO A 65 11.82 1.72 9.20
N LEU A 66 11.56 2.73 8.36
CA LEU A 66 12.39 3.92 8.27
C LEU A 66 12.29 4.77 9.54
N ASP A 67 11.10 4.83 10.15
CA ASP A 67 10.90 5.47 11.44
C ASP A 67 11.20 4.46 12.57
N PRO A 68 12.24 4.68 13.39
CA PRO A 68 12.63 3.76 14.46
C PRO A 68 11.63 3.73 15.63
N THR A 69 10.71 4.69 15.69
CA THR A 69 9.66 4.75 16.72
C THR A 69 8.45 3.87 16.39
N VAL A 70 8.33 3.42 15.14
CA VAL A 70 7.23 2.54 14.72
C VAL A 70 7.41 1.17 15.35
N ARG A 71 6.42 0.78 16.16
CA ARG A 71 6.29 -0.57 16.73
C ARG A 71 5.11 -1.27 16.08
N LEU A 72 5.39 -2.39 15.41
CA LEU A 72 4.36 -3.26 14.86
C LEU A 72 3.90 -4.25 15.94
N PRO A 73 2.59 -4.33 16.25
CA PRO A 73 2.06 -5.38 17.11
C PRO A 73 2.41 -6.78 16.61
N GLU A 74 2.50 -7.74 17.52
CA GLU A 74 2.69 -9.14 17.18
C GLU A 74 1.58 -9.60 16.20
N ARG A 75 1.96 -10.30 15.12
CA ARG A 75 1.07 -10.75 14.01
C ARG A 75 0.49 -9.63 13.12
N SER A 76 1.12 -8.46 13.07
CA SER A 76 0.77 -7.41 12.10
C SER A 76 0.94 -7.90 10.65
N ARG A 77 0.00 -7.53 9.78
CA ARG A 77 0.08 -7.77 8.33
C ARG A 77 0.73 -6.55 7.68
N VAL A 78 1.86 -6.74 7.00
CA VAL A 78 2.61 -5.67 6.31
C VAL A 78 2.53 -5.91 4.80
N ILE A 79 2.23 -4.85 4.04
CA ILE A 79 2.28 -4.86 2.58
C ILE A 79 3.55 -4.12 2.18
N ILE A 80 4.45 -4.81 1.46
CA ILE A 80 5.73 -4.26 0.99
C ILE A 80 5.61 -4.02 -0.50
N VAL A 81 5.85 -2.78 -0.94
CA VAL A 81 5.89 -2.42 -2.35
C VAL A 81 7.34 -2.11 -2.68
N ALA A 82 7.98 -2.97 -3.47
CA ALA A 82 9.31 -2.74 -4.02
C ALA A 82 9.18 -2.47 -5.52
N ALA A 83 9.93 -1.51 -6.04
CA ALA A 83 10.09 -1.34 -7.48
C ALA A 83 11.06 -2.41 -7.98
N GLU A 84 10.74 -3.04 -9.13
CA GLU A 84 11.75 -3.82 -9.84
C GLU A 84 12.79 -2.84 -10.42
N GLU A 85 14.05 -3.05 -10.05
CA GLU A 85 15.18 -2.34 -10.65
C GLU A 85 15.39 -2.90 -12.06
N ASN A 86 15.34 -2.02 -13.07
CA ASN A 86 15.38 -2.36 -14.49
C ASN A 86 16.78 -2.04 -15.07
#